data_AF-A0A4Q3TSI6-F1
#
_entry.id   AF-A0A4Q3TSI6-F1
#
_cell.length_a   1.000
_cell.length_b   1.000
_cell.length_c   1.000
_cell.angle_alpha   90.00
_cell.angle_beta   90.00
_cell.angle_gamma   90.00
#
_symmetry.space_group_name_H-M   'P 1'
#
loop_
_entity.id
_entity.type
_entity.pdbx_description
1 polymer ?
#
loop_
_entity_poly.entity_id
_entity_poly.type
_entity_poly.pdbx_seq_one_letter_code
_entity_poly.pdbx_strand_id
1 'polypeptide(L)'
;PDFDIEAVTAHGRSKGVQLIGHHETGGNAFHYEQQMDAGFALYERLGMHSVKTGYVADAGGARVMGPDGQIAMAWHESQPMAQHHMRVVETAARHQVAVNAHEPFKDTGLRRTYPNMISREGARGMEFSAWGQPGNPPEHEPNLVFTRLLAGPMDYTPGIFGMETRSPGGVQTTWAKQLALYVVIYSPVQMAADLLVNYEANPGPFQFIKDVPCDWAETRVLNGEIGDFVTIARKDRNSDVWALGAITDEHPRVLTTPLDFLDDGRRYRAEIYRDGPNADWKAKREDIVIEQREVTSADVLTLALAPGGGQAIRFVPLGRARRA
;
A
#
# COMPACT_ATOMS: atom_id res chain seq x y z
N PRO A 1 23.49 19.80 -3.04
CA PRO A 1 24.62 19.87 -2.05
C PRO A 1 24.16 19.77 -0.59
N ASP A 2 22.89 20.07 -0.36
CA ASP A 2 22.09 19.96 0.85
C ASP A 2 21.65 18.54 1.25
N PHE A 3 21.97 17.51 0.44
CA PHE A 3 21.71 16.11 0.77
C PHE A 3 23.04 15.33 0.87
N ASP A 4 23.48 15.09 2.10
CA ASP A 4 24.61 14.23 2.41
C ASP A 4 24.12 12.78 2.62
N ILE A 5 24.17 11.99 1.55
CA ILE A 5 23.66 10.61 1.55
C ILE A 5 24.41 9.70 2.53
N GLU A 6 25.71 9.92 2.74
CA GLU A 6 26.52 9.13 3.66
C GLU A 6 26.09 9.43 5.10
N ALA A 7 25.95 10.72 5.46
CA ALA A 7 25.50 11.14 6.79
C ALA A 7 24.06 10.70 7.10
N VAL A 8 23.13 10.87 6.16
CA VAL A 8 21.72 10.48 6.35
C VAL A 8 21.59 8.97 6.50
N THR A 9 22.29 8.18 5.68
CA THR A 9 22.24 6.72 5.77
C THR A 9 22.87 6.20 7.05
N ALA A 10 24.00 6.77 7.48
CA ALA A 10 24.62 6.44 8.77
C ALA A 10 23.69 6.78 9.95
N HIS A 11 23.01 7.93 9.88
CA HIS A 11 22.06 8.33 10.91
C HIS A 11 20.87 7.36 10.98
N GLY A 12 20.26 7.02 9.85
CA GLY A 12 19.17 6.04 9.78
C GLY A 12 19.59 4.71 10.41
N ARG A 13 20.76 4.18 10.04
CA ARG A 13 21.30 2.94 10.60
C ARG A 13 21.46 2.99 12.12
N SER A 14 21.89 4.12 12.68
CA SER A 14 21.98 4.32 14.13
C SER A 14 20.62 4.25 14.86
N LYS A 15 19.52 4.42 14.12
CA LYS A 15 18.13 4.34 14.60
C LYS A 15 17.44 3.03 14.21
N GLY A 16 18.12 2.11 13.53
CA GLY A 16 17.50 0.90 12.97
C GLY A 16 16.53 1.20 11.81
N VAL A 17 16.67 2.35 11.14
CA VAL A 17 15.86 2.78 10.00
C VAL A 17 16.71 2.77 8.74
N GLN A 18 16.17 2.27 7.63
CA GLN A 18 16.86 2.29 6.35
C GLN A 18 16.35 3.43 5.48
N LEU A 19 17.27 4.07 4.75
CA LEU A 19 16.91 4.97 3.68
C LEU A 19 16.41 4.15 2.49
N ILE A 20 15.23 4.49 1.98
CA ILE A 20 14.68 3.93 0.76
C ILE A 20 15.18 4.79 -0.41
N GLY A 21 15.80 4.17 -1.41
CA GLY A 21 16.28 4.86 -2.60
C GLY A 21 15.15 5.39 -3.48
N HIS A 22 15.47 6.34 -4.35
CA HIS A 22 14.53 6.88 -5.33
C HIS A 22 15.24 7.19 -6.66
N HIS A 23 14.80 6.53 -7.74
CA HIS A 23 15.29 6.74 -9.10
C HIS A 23 14.12 7.12 -10.02
N GLU A 24 13.79 8.42 -10.08
CA GLU A 24 12.89 8.96 -11.10
C GLU A 24 13.65 9.17 -12.42
N THR A 25 13.06 8.72 -13.54
CA THR A 25 13.71 8.75 -14.85
C THR A 25 13.13 9.78 -15.80
N GLY A 26 11.96 10.35 -15.48
CA GLY A 26 11.15 11.13 -16.42
C GLY A 26 10.77 10.32 -17.66
N GLY A 27 10.68 8.99 -17.55
CA GLY A 27 10.48 8.08 -18.68
C GLY A 27 11.72 7.85 -19.56
N ASN A 28 12.91 8.34 -19.20
CA ASN A 28 14.14 8.12 -19.96
C ASN A 28 14.89 6.84 -19.53
N ALA A 29 14.34 5.70 -19.92
CA ALA A 29 14.93 4.38 -19.65
C ALA A 29 16.36 4.25 -20.21
N PHE A 30 16.63 4.77 -21.42
CA PHE A 30 17.97 4.73 -22.01
C PHE A 30 19.02 5.43 -21.12
N HIS A 31 18.74 6.65 -20.67
CA HIS A 31 19.68 7.41 -19.85
C HIS A 31 19.90 6.77 -18.48
N TYR A 32 18.83 6.23 -17.88
CA TYR A 32 18.91 5.53 -16.60
C TYR A 32 19.80 4.28 -16.70
N GLU A 33 19.69 3.50 -17.77
CA GLU A 33 20.52 2.30 -17.98
C GLU A 33 22.02 2.58 -17.99
N GLN A 34 22.46 3.77 -18.43
CA GLN A 34 23.88 4.16 -18.44
C GLN A 34 24.47 4.34 -17.03
N GLN A 35 23.62 4.56 -16.03
CA GLN A 35 24.01 4.88 -14.65
C GLN A 35 23.53 3.83 -13.64
N MET A 36 22.67 2.91 -14.08
CA MET A 36 21.93 1.98 -13.24
C MET A 36 22.84 1.12 -12.35
N ASP A 37 23.88 0.50 -12.91
CA ASP A 37 24.79 -0.37 -12.16
C ASP A 37 25.56 0.42 -11.09
N ALA A 38 26.11 1.60 -11.45
CA ALA A 38 26.79 2.48 -10.51
C ALA A 38 25.84 3.01 -9.40
N GLY A 39 24.60 3.32 -9.75
CA GLY A 39 23.57 3.73 -8.80
C GLY A 39 23.22 2.63 -7.80
N PHE A 40 23.08 1.38 -8.26
CA PHE A 40 22.85 0.25 -7.36
C PHE A 40 24.08 -0.12 -6.55
N ALA A 41 25.29 -0.01 -7.09
CA ALA A 41 26.53 -0.19 -6.34
C ALA A 41 26.69 0.85 -5.22
N LEU A 42 26.22 2.09 -5.43
CA LEU A 42 26.12 3.10 -4.38
C LEU A 42 25.17 2.65 -3.26
N TYR A 43 23.97 2.18 -3.62
CA TYR A 43 22.99 1.69 -2.64
C TYR A 43 23.50 0.49 -1.85
N GLU A 44 24.13 -0.48 -2.51
CA GLU A 44 24.77 -1.62 -1.86
C GLU A 44 25.85 -1.18 -0.86
N ARG A 45 26.76 -0.28 -1.26
CA ARG A 45 27.81 0.26 -0.38
C ARG A 45 27.24 0.92 0.87
N LEU A 46 26.10 1.60 0.72
CA LEU A 46 25.42 2.32 1.79
C LEU A 46 24.50 1.43 2.64
N GLY A 47 24.24 0.19 2.22
CA GLY A 47 23.28 -0.70 2.88
C GLY A 47 21.83 -0.25 2.68
N MET A 48 21.53 0.34 1.52
CA MET A 48 20.18 0.69 1.08
C MET A 48 19.61 -0.48 0.27
N HIS A 49 18.59 -1.16 0.82
CA HIS A 49 18.10 -2.44 0.28
C HIS A 49 16.77 -2.34 -0.48
N SER A 50 16.27 -1.14 -0.72
CA SER A 50 15.07 -0.91 -1.51
C SER A 50 15.15 0.39 -2.29
N VAL A 51 14.49 0.43 -3.45
CA VAL A 51 14.37 1.60 -4.31
C VAL A 51 12.94 1.75 -4.82
N LYS A 52 12.43 2.98 -4.80
CA LYS A 52 11.30 3.39 -5.64
C LYS A 52 11.85 3.85 -6.99
N THR A 53 11.43 3.25 -8.09
CA THR A 53 11.75 3.75 -9.45
C THR A 53 10.51 4.43 -10.05
N GLY A 54 10.68 5.45 -10.89
CA GLY A 54 9.58 6.14 -11.57
C GLY A 54 9.87 6.39 -13.05
N TYR A 55 8.80 6.43 -13.86
CA TYR A 55 8.88 6.55 -15.31
C TYR A 55 7.88 7.56 -15.84
N VAL A 56 7.78 8.70 -15.17
CA VAL A 56 6.81 9.76 -15.50
C VAL A 56 7.02 10.28 -16.92
N ALA A 57 6.12 9.91 -17.81
CA ALA A 57 6.00 10.44 -19.16
C ALA A 57 4.58 10.16 -19.66
N ASP A 58 4.08 11.02 -20.55
CA ASP A 58 2.81 10.78 -21.22
C ASP A 58 2.83 9.47 -22.01
N ALA A 59 1.65 9.01 -22.42
CA ALA A 59 1.51 7.78 -23.18
C ALA A 59 2.30 7.84 -24.50
N GLY A 60 3.17 6.86 -24.75
CA GLY A 60 4.12 6.89 -25.87
C GLY A 60 5.33 7.80 -25.64
N GLY A 61 5.47 8.34 -24.43
CA GLY A 61 6.48 9.31 -24.00
C GLY A 61 7.79 8.72 -23.48
N ALA A 62 7.86 7.40 -23.25
CA ALA A 62 9.06 6.75 -22.75
C ALA A 62 10.17 6.77 -23.81
N ARG A 63 11.43 6.86 -23.38
CA ARG A 63 12.60 6.96 -24.27
C ARG A 63 13.51 5.77 -24.06
N VAL A 64 13.70 4.99 -25.12
CA VAL A 64 14.46 3.74 -25.14
C VAL A 64 15.51 3.77 -26.23
N MET A 65 16.45 2.82 -26.17
CA MET A 65 17.34 2.55 -27.31
C MET A 65 16.54 1.83 -28.41
N GLY A 66 16.48 2.43 -29.59
CA GLY A 66 15.86 1.87 -30.78
C GLY A 66 16.72 0.78 -31.43
N PRO A 67 16.14 -0.06 -32.31
CA PRO A 67 16.87 -1.13 -33.00
C PRO A 67 18.02 -0.64 -33.90
N ASP A 68 17.97 0.61 -34.34
CA ASP A 68 18.98 1.30 -35.15
C ASP A 68 20.08 1.96 -34.31
N GLY A 69 20.06 1.79 -32.99
CA GLY A 69 21.00 2.42 -32.06
C GLY A 69 20.71 3.90 -31.80
N GLN A 70 19.55 4.42 -32.22
CA GLN A 70 19.12 5.79 -31.92
C GLN A 70 18.06 5.80 -30.81
N ILE A 71 17.95 6.90 -30.08
CA ILE A 71 16.90 7.04 -29.05
C ILE A 71 15.54 7.15 -29.74
N ALA A 72 14.59 6.33 -29.31
CA ALA A 72 13.24 6.29 -29.84
C ALA A 72 12.19 6.44 -28.73
N MET A 73 11.03 7.00 -29.12
CA MET A 73 9.86 7.08 -28.26
C MET A 73 9.15 5.71 -28.22
N ALA A 74 8.61 5.37 -27.06
CA ALA A 74 7.98 4.08 -26.80
C ALA A 74 6.83 4.20 -25.79
N TRP A 75 5.92 3.24 -25.86
CA TRP A 75 4.90 3.06 -24.84
C TRP A 75 5.49 2.32 -23.62
N HIS A 76 5.03 2.63 -22.41
CA HIS A 76 5.41 1.89 -21.20
C HIS A 76 5.12 0.39 -21.29
N GLU A 77 4.04 0.03 -22.00
CA GLU A 77 3.63 -1.37 -22.21
C GLU A 77 4.29 -2.03 -23.45
N SER A 78 5.28 -1.38 -24.06
CA SER A 78 6.00 -1.93 -25.22
C SER A 78 7.08 -2.95 -24.81
N GLN A 79 7.47 -3.82 -25.75
CA GLN A 79 8.54 -4.80 -25.52
C GLN A 79 9.86 -4.17 -25.04
N PRO A 80 10.36 -3.05 -25.59
CA PRO A 80 11.57 -2.40 -25.08
C PRO A 80 11.48 -1.97 -23.60
N MET A 81 10.34 -1.45 -23.16
CA MET A 81 10.12 -1.04 -21.77
C MET A 81 9.95 -2.24 -20.84
N ALA A 82 9.26 -3.30 -21.28
CA ALA A 82 9.20 -4.56 -20.53
C ALA A 82 10.62 -5.13 -20.30
N GLN A 83 11.47 -5.12 -21.33
CA GLN A 83 12.87 -5.54 -21.21
C GLN A 83 13.69 -4.61 -20.30
N HIS A 84 13.43 -3.29 -20.35
CA HIS A 84 14.06 -2.32 -19.45
C HIS A 84 13.75 -2.65 -17.98
N HIS A 85 12.48 -2.84 -17.63
CA HIS A 85 12.11 -3.20 -16.25
C HIS A 85 12.79 -4.50 -15.80
N MET A 86 12.91 -5.50 -16.69
CA MET A 86 13.65 -6.72 -16.36
C MET A 86 15.14 -6.46 -16.09
N ARG A 87 15.80 -5.65 -16.91
CA ARG A 87 17.20 -5.24 -16.67
C ARG A 87 17.38 -4.54 -15.32
N VAL A 88 16.43 -3.69 -14.94
CA VAL A 88 16.41 -3.02 -13.62
C VAL A 88 16.30 -4.03 -12.49
N VAL A 89 15.33 -4.94 -12.56
CA VAL A 89 15.07 -5.95 -11.53
C VAL A 89 16.26 -6.90 -11.36
N GLU A 90 16.82 -7.40 -12.46
CA GLU A 90 17.98 -8.30 -12.45
C GLU A 90 19.23 -7.61 -11.92
N THR A 91 19.44 -6.33 -12.28
CA THR A 91 20.58 -5.55 -11.77
C THR A 91 20.42 -5.25 -10.29
N ALA A 92 19.24 -4.79 -9.86
CA ALA A 92 18.94 -4.56 -8.44
C ALA A 92 19.13 -5.83 -7.61
N ALA A 93 18.74 -7.01 -8.12
CA ALA A 93 18.93 -8.28 -7.44
C ALA A 93 20.40 -8.62 -7.20
N ARG A 94 21.31 -8.34 -8.16
CA ARG A 94 22.76 -8.54 -7.97
C ARG A 94 23.32 -7.71 -6.82
N HIS A 95 22.74 -6.54 -6.57
CA HIS A 95 23.11 -5.63 -5.48
C HIS A 95 22.26 -5.78 -4.21
N GLN A 96 21.42 -6.83 -4.14
CA GLN A 96 20.53 -7.07 -3.00
C GLN A 96 19.57 -5.89 -2.71
N VAL A 97 19.03 -5.30 -3.77
CA VAL A 97 18.06 -4.20 -3.72
C VAL A 97 16.70 -4.66 -4.24
N ALA A 98 15.66 -4.41 -3.45
CA ALA A 98 14.26 -4.60 -3.83
C ALA A 98 13.71 -3.39 -4.60
N VAL A 99 12.85 -3.63 -5.58
CA VAL A 99 12.30 -2.62 -6.48
C VAL A 99 10.80 -2.45 -6.25
N ASN A 100 10.39 -1.20 -6.03
CA ASN A 100 9.02 -0.72 -6.07
C ASN A 100 8.87 0.22 -7.28
N ALA A 101 8.19 -0.21 -8.35
CA ALA A 101 8.13 0.57 -9.59
C ALA A 101 6.83 1.37 -9.74
N HIS A 102 6.94 2.69 -9.86
CA HIS A 102 5.88 3.60 -10.32
C HIS A 102 5.96 3.77 -11.84
N GLU A 103 4.86 4.16 -12.49
CA GLU A 103 4.63 4.05 -13.96
C GLU A 103 5.18 2.74 -14.59
N PRO A 104 4.87 1.56 -13.99
CA PRO A 104 5.49 0.30 -14.39
C PRO A 104 4.80 -0.30 -15.62
N PHE A 105 5.40 -1.32 -16.22
CA PHE A 105 4.63 -2.37 -16.90
C PHE A 105 3.68 -3.06 -15.88
N LYS A 106 2.46 -3.41 -16.29
CA LYS A 106 1.49 -4.07 -15.38
C LYS A 106 2.02 -5.35 -14.72
N ASP A 107 1.49 -5.69 -13.55
CA ASP A 107 1.87 -6.95 -12.89
C ASP A 107 1.34 -8.16 -13.66
N THR A 108 2.18 -9.19 -13.74
CA THR A 108 1.91 -10.48 -14.40
C THR A 108 2.35 -11.67 -13.54
N GLY A 109 2.67 -11.43 -12.26
CA GLY A 109 3.09 -12.45 -11.30
C GLY A 109 4.61 -12.70 -11.27
N LEU A 110 5.42 -11.91 -11.99
CA LEU A 110 6.88 -12.08 -12.06
C LEU A 110 7.58 -11.99 -10.70
N ARG A 111 6.95 -11.40 -9.68
CA ARG A 111 7.42 -11.46 -8.27
C ARG A 111 7.63 -12.88 -7.74
N ARG A 112 7.00 -13.89 -8.33
CA ARG A 112 7.27 -15.31 -8.02
C ARG A 112 8.67 -15.73 -8.48
N THR A 113 9.09 -15.28 -9.65
CA THR A 113 10.40 -15.58 -10.25
C THR A 113 11.48 -14.65 -9.71
N TYR A 114 11.14 -13.38 -9.51
CA TYR A 114 12.02 -12.31 -9.03
C TYR A 114 11.42 -11.69 -7.76
N PRO A 115 11.66 -12.28 -6.56
CA PRO A 115 11.06 -11.82 -5.32
C PRO A 115 11.47 -10.41 -4.88
N ASN A 116 12.54 -9.85 -5.47
CA ASN A 116 12.93 -8.46 -5.25
C ASN A 116 12.01 -7.47 -5.98
N MET A 117 11.08 -7.92 -6.84
CA MET A 117 9.96 -7.10 -7.33
C MET A 117 8.86 -7.03 -6.27
N ILE A 118 9.06 -6.19 -5.26
CA ILE A 118 8.24 -6.20 -4.04
C ILE A 118 6.85 -5.57 -4.24
N SER A 119 6.77 -4.48 -5.00
CA SER A 119 5.50 -3.80 -5.28
C SER A 119 5.62 -2.94 -6.53
N ARG A 120 4.49 -2.36 -6.95
CA ARG A 120 4.44 -1.40 -8.05
C ARG A 120 3.16 -0.56 -7.95
N GLU A 121 3.12 0.61 -8.58
CA GLU A 121 1.90 1.42 -8.62
C GLU A 121 0.97 0.96 -9.76
N GLY A 122 1.10 1.52 -10.97
CA GLY A 122 0.39 1.04 -12.17
C GLY A 122 -1.13 1.21 -12.13
N ALA A 123 -1.62 2.15 -11.32
CA ALA A 123 -2.99 2.65 -11.24
C ALA A 123 -2.97 3.96 -10.43
N ARG A 124 -4.05 4.75 -10.45
CA ARG A 124 -4.13 5.95 -9.61
C ARG A 124 -3.98 5.59 -8.12
N GLY A 125 -2.88 6.01 -7.50
CA GLY A 125 -2.64 5.90 -6.06
C GLY A 125 -3.21 7.06 -5.26
N MET A 126 -2.79 7.18 -4.00
CA MET A 126 -3.18 8.28 -3.10
C MET A 126 -2.76 9.67 -3.62
N GLU A 127 -1.71 9.75 -4.43
CA GLU A 127 -1.24 11.03 -4.98
C GLU A 127 -2.33 11.78 -5.79
N PHE A 128 -3.21 11.05 -6.49
CA PHE A 128 -4.32 11.66 -7.21
C PHE A 128 -5.35 12.30 -6.27
N SER A 129 -5.45 11.84 -5.02
CA SER A 129 -6.25 12.51 -3.99
C SER A 129 -5.60 13.80 -3.50
N ALA A 130 -4.30 14.01 -3.75
CA ALA A 130 -3.60 15.25 -3.41
C ALA A 130 -3.80 16.35 -4.47
N TRP A 131 -3.82 16.02 -5.76
CA TRP A 131 -3.81 17.04 -6.83
C TRP A 131 -4.71 16.75 -8.05
N GLY A 132 -5.33 15.58 -8.14
CA GLY A 132 -6.21 15.21 -9.25
C GLY A 132 -7.40 16.17 -9.41
N GLN A 133 -7.89 16.32 -10.65
CA GLN A 133 -9.01 17.18 -11.00
C GLN A 133 -10.03 16.39 -11.85
N PRO A 134 -10.92 15.59 -11.24
CA PRO A 134 -11.09 15.36 -9.80
C PRO A 134 -10.09 14.35 -9.20
N GLY A 135 -10.01 14.32 -7.86
CA GLY A 135 -9.33 13.26 -7.12
C GLY A 135 -9.99 11.90 -7.27
N ASN A 136 -9.53 10.91 -6.50
CA ASN A 136 -10.12 9.57 -6.52
C ASN A 136 -11.53 9.60 -5.89
N PRO A 137 -12.58 9.06 -6.56
CA PRO A 137 -13.92 8.98 -5.98
C PRO A 137 -14.00 7.90 -4.89
N PRO A 138 -15.04 7.91 -4.02
CA PRO A 138 -15.18 6.92 -2.95
C PRO A 138 -15.19 5.46 -3.42
N GLU A 139 -15.74 5.16 -4.59
CA GLU A 139 -15.75 3.81 -5.19
C GLU A 139 -14.39 3.33 -5.73
N HIS A 140 -13.34 4.17 -5.70
CA HIS A 140 -12.04 3.85 -6.32
C HIS A 140 -11.37 2.62 -5.71
N GLU A 141 -11.23 2.56 -4.38
CA GLU A 141 -10.56 1.43 -3.73
C GLU A 141 -11.33 0.10 -3.82
N PRO A 142 -12.67 0.06 -3.67
CA PRO A 142 -13.45 -1.12 -4.02
C PRO A 142 -13.21 -1.58 -5.47
N ASN A 143 -13.17 -0.65 -6.44
CA ASN A 143 -12.86 -0.98 -7.83
C ASN A 143 -11.44 -1.57 -8.01
N LEU A 144 -10.42 -1.01 -7.33
CA LEU A 144 -9.04 -1.51 -7.42
C LEU A 144 -8.93 -2.98 -6.98
N VAL A 145 -9.70 -3.39 -5.97
CA VAL A 145 -9.68 -4.76 -5.43
C VAL A 145 -10.10 -5.80 -6.47
N PHE A 146 -11.10 -5.47 -7.29
CA PHE A 146 -11.62 -6.38 -8.31
C PHE A 146 -11.02 -6.16 -9.70
N THR A 147 -10.06 -5.24 -9.84
CA THR A 147 -9.39 -4.94 -11.11
C THR A 147 -7.87 -4.99 -10.95
N ARG A 148 -7.23 -3.88 -10.59
CA ARG A 148 -5.76 -3.72 -10.48
C ARG A 148 -5.13 -4.75 -9.54
N LEU A 149 -5.77 -5.08 -8.43
CA LEU A 149 -5.23 -5.98 -7.42
C LEU A 149 -5.38 -7.46 -7.78
N LEU A 150 -6.12 -7.80 -8.84
CA LEU A 150 -6.06 -9.14 -9.44
C LEU A 150 -4.68 -9.45 -10.04
N ALA A 151 -3.95 -8.41 -10.47
CA ALA A 151 -2.63 -8.57 -11.10
C ALA A 151 -1.51 -8.82 -10.08
N GLY A 152 -1.57 -8.18 -8.90
CA GLY A 152 -0.51 -8.23 -7.90
C GLY A 152 -0.53 -7.05 -6.92
N PRO A 153 0.46 -6.96 -6.01
CA PRO A 153 0.50 -5.92 -4.99
C PRO A 153 0.51 -4.51 -5.57
N MET A 154 0.04 -3.55 -4.79
CA MET A 154 0.03 -2.13 -5.17
C MET A 154 0.59 -1.25 -4.06
N ASP A 155 1.60 -0.45 -4.39
CA ASP A 155 2.06 0.65 -3.53
C ASP A 155 1.07 1.82 -3.61
N TYR A 156 -0.06 1.71 -2.91
CA TYR A 156 -1.14 2.70 -2.95
C TYR A 156 -0.85 3.96 -2.13
N THR A 157 0.04 3.85 -1.14
CA THR A 157 0.38 4.89 -0.15
C THR A 157 -0.81 5.38 0.71
N PRO A 158 -1.45 4.49 1.49
CA PRO A 158 -2.60 4.84 2.34
C PRO A 158 -2.22 5.62 3.61
N GLY A 159 -3.21 5.92 4.44
CA GLY A 159 -3.03 6.41 5.81
C GLY A 159 -3.04 7.92 5.96
N ILE A 160 -3.82 8.66 5.18
CA ILE A 160 -3.94 10.11 5.29
C ILE A 160 -4.94 10.49 6.40
N PHE A 161 -4.51 11.26 7.40
CA PHE A 161 -5.34 11.78 8.49
C PHE A 161 -5.67 13.27 8.33
N GLY A 162 -4.74 14.09 7.84
CA GLY A 162 -4.93 15.55 7.88
C GLY A 162 -4.26 16.31 6.76
N MET A 163 -3.69 15.63 5.76
CA MET A 163 -2.97 16.31 4.69
C MET A 163 -3.87 17.28 3.93
N GLU A 164 -3.42 18.53 3.81
CA GLU A 164 -4.05 19.53 2.94
C GLU A 164 -3.73 19.21 1.48
N THR A 165 -4.77 19.16 0.64
CA THR A 165 -4.69 18.74 -0.76
C THR A 165 -5.25 19.80 -1.69
N ARG A 166 -4.77 19.84 -2.94
CA ARG A 166 -5.28 20.69 -4.02
C ARG A 166 -6.44 20.06 -4.80
N SER A 167 -6.64 18.75 -4.66
CA SER A 167 -7.77 18.04 -5.27
C SER A 167 -9.11 18.59 -4.73
N PRO A 168 -10.12 18.81 -5.58
CA PRO A 168 -11.46 19.20 -5.13
C PRO A 168 -12.08 18.11 -4.24
N GLY A 169 -12.55 18.50 -3.06
CA GLY A 169 -13.05 17.56 -2.05
C GLY A 169 -11.96 16.80 -1.29
N GLY A 170 -10.69 17.03 -1.62
CA GLY A 170 -9.52 16.39 -1.02
C GLY A 170 -9.55 14.87 -1.04
N VAL A 171 -9.01 14.24 0.01
CA VAL A 171 -9.11 12.79 0.20
C VAL A 171 -10.57 12.41 0.51
N GLN A 172 -11.22 11.71 -0.42
CA GLN A 172 -12.65 11.36 -0.37
C GLN A 172 -12.91 10.05 0.41
N THR A 173 -12.36 9.95 1.61
CA THR A 173 -12.51 8.79 2.50
C THR A 173 -12.55 9.22 3.97
N THR A 174 -13.15 8.42 4.86
CA THR A 174 -12.98 8.58 6.31
C THR A 174 -11.61 8.05 6.79
N TRP A 175 -11.22 8.39 8.03
CA TRP A 175 -10.01 7.85 8.66
C TRP A 175 -10.08 6.35 8.87
N ALA A 176 -11.25 5.81 9.23
CA ALA A 176 -11.40 4.37 9.41
C ALA A 176 -11.22 3.61 8.08
N LYS A 177 -11.66 4.20 6.94
CA LYS A 177 -11.31 3.68 5.61
C LYS A 177 -9.81 3.69 5.38
N GLN A 178 -9.11 4.80 5.69
CA GLN A 178 -7.66 4.89 5.53
C GLN A 178 -6.89 3.81 6.32
N LEU A 179 -7.37 3.45 7.51
CA LEU A 179 -6.82 2.32 8.27
C LEU A 179 -7.14 0.97 7.61
N ALA A 180 -8.37 0.77 7.15
CA ALA A 180 -8.79 -0.47 6.51
C ALA A 180 -8.00 -0.77 5.22
N LEU A 181 -7.51 0.25 4.52
CA LEU A 181 -6.70 0.08 3.30
C LEU A 181 -5.41 -0.70 3.51
N TYR A 182 -4.81 -0.69 4.70
CA TYR A 182 -3.62 -1.51 5.01
C TYR A 182 -3.90 -3.01 4.94
N VAL A 183 -5.16 -3.42 5.12
CA VAL A 183 -5.61 -4.81 4.99
C VAL A 183 -6.20 -5.05 3.60
N VAL A 184 -7.01 -4.12 3.09
CA VAL A 184 -7.71 -4.30 1.82
C VAL A 184 -6.75 -4.27 0.63
N ILE A 185 -5.87 -3.28 0.55
CA ILE A 185 -4.92 -3.12 -0.54
C ILE A 185 -3.61 -3.82 -0.16
N TYR A 186 -3.40 -5.01 -0.71
CA TYR A 186 -2.20 -5.79 -0.40
C TYR A 186 -0.94 -5.18 -1.03
N SER A 187 0.09 -4.98 -0.20
CA SER A 187 1.47 -4.74 -0.60
C SER A 187 2.40 -5.20 0.53
N PRO A 188 3.53 -5.88 0.22
CA PRO A 188 4.52 -6.27 1.23
C PRO A 188 5.32 -5.07 1.78
N VAL A 189 5.21 -3.90 1.14
CA VAL A 189 5.68 -2.62 1.65
C VAL A 189 4.49 -1.66 1.68
N GLN A 190 4.19 -1.10 2.84
CA GLN A 190 3.10 -0.14 3.03
C GLN A 190 3.68 1.18 3.52
N MET A 191 3.27 2.28 2.90
CA MET A 191 3.65 3.61 3.34
C MET A 191 2.59 4.17 4.31
N ALA A 192 3.06 4.78 5.40
CA ALA A 192 2.27 5.75 6.16
C ALA A 192 2.49 7.12 5.51
N ALA A 193 1.59 7.50 4.59
CA ALA A 193 1.84 8.55 3.62
C ALA A 193 1.68 9.99 4.12
N ASP A 194 1.11 10.19 5.31
CA ASP A 194 0.87 11.54 5.84
C ASP A 194 2.13 12.17 6.45
N LEU A 195 2.04 13.48 6.72
CA LEU A 195 3.04 14.20 7.48
C LEU A 195 3.07 13.71 8.93
N LEU A 196 4.28 13.65 9.50
CA LEU A 196 4.50 13.20 10.87
C LEU A 196 3.63 13.93 11.90
N VAL A 197 3.45 15.25 11.75
CA VAL A 197 2.63 16.08 12.65
C VAL A 197 1.17 15.61 12.73
N ASN A 198 0.63 15.04 11.65
CA ASN A 198 -0.74 14.53 11.61
C ASN A 198 -0.85 13.20 12.36
N TYR A 199 0.18 12.36 12.32
CA TYR A 199 0.24 11.13 13.11
C TYR A 199 0.48 11.41 14.60
N GLU A 200 1.37 12.33 14.94
CA GLU A 200 1.67 12.72 16.32
C GLU A 200 0.45 13.35 17.02
N ALA A 201 -0.35 14.11 16.28
CA ALA A 201 -1.61 14.66 16.79
C ALA A 201 -2.70 13.59 17.00
N ASN A 202 -2.58 12.42 16.39
CA ASN A 202 -3.62 11.38 16.36
C ASN A 202 -3.07 9.99 16.73
N PRO A 203 -2.49 9.81 17.93
CA PRO A 203 -1.79 8.57 18.31
C PRO A 203 -2.72 7.35 18.43
N GLY A 204 -4.01 7.57 18.73
CA GLY A 204 -5.00 6.49 18.84
C GLY A 204 -5.19 5.74 17.52
N PRO A 205 -5.70 6.40 16.45
CA PRO A 205 -5.81 5.79 15.13
C PRO A 205 -4.46 5.33 14.55
N PHE A 206 -3.38 6.09 14.77
CA PHE A 206 -2.05 5.73 14.27
C PHE A 206 -1.51 4.42 14.87
N GLN A 207 -1.98 4.01 16.05
CA GLN A 207 -1.59 2.74 16.67
C GLN A 207 -1.95 1.52 15.78
N PHE A 208 -3.03 1.58 14.99
CA PHE A 208 -3.33 0.51 14.03
C PHE A 208 -2.24 0.37 12.97
N ILE A 209 -1.77 1.49 12.39
CA ILE A 209 -0.73 1.52 11.34
C ILE A 209 0.59 0.95 11.88
N LYS A 210 0.93 1.23 13.15
CA LYS A 210 2.11 0.68 13.81
C LYS A 210 2.04 -0.83 14.02
N ASP A 211 0.84 -1.37 14.17
CA ASP A 211 0.60 -2.73 14.63
C ASP A 211 0.20 -3.71 13.51
N VAL A 212 -0.32 -3.20 12.39
CA VAL A 212 -0.81 -4.03 11.28
C VAL A 212 0.36 -4.66 10.51
N PRO A 213 0.35 -5.98 10.28
CA PRO A 213 1.33 -6.64 9.42
C PRO A 213 1.18 -6.24 7.93
N CYS A 214 2.19 -6.57 7.12
CA CYS A 214 2.13 -6.43 5.66
C CYS A 214 2.43 -7.74 4.90
N ASP A 215 2.75 -8.83 5.61
CA ASP A 215 2.96 -10.16 5.04
C ASP A 215 2.01 -11.17 5.67
N TRP A 216 1.33 -11.94 4.83
CA TRP A 216 0.14 -12.68 5.21
C TRP A 216 0.29 -14.16 4.81
N ALA A 217 0.12 -15.08 5.76
CA ALA A 217 0.05 -16.51 5.48
C ALA A 217 -1.26 -16.88 4.79
N GLU A 218 -2.35 -16.21 5.14
CA GLU A 218 -3.68 -16.50 4.64
C GLU A 218 -4.43 -15.21 4.31
N THR A 219 -5.27 -15.25 3.28
CA THR A 219 -6.18 -14.16 2.91
C THR A 219 -7.52 -14.75 2.54
N ARG A 220 -8.59 -14.19 3.10
CA ARG A 220 -9.98 -14.52 2.80
C ARG A 220 -10.73 -13.25 2.42
N VAL A 221 -11.28 -13.23 1.21
CA VAL A 221 -12.27 -12.22 0.81
C VAL A 221 -13.62 -12.72 1.32
N LEU A 222 -14.18 -12.05 2.33
CA LEU A 222 -15.37 -12.53 3.03
C LEU A 222 -16.67 -12.18 2.28
N ASN A 223 -16.70 -10.98 1.69
CA ASN A 223 -17.78 -10.49 0.84
C ASN A 223 -17.28 -9.27 0.04
N GLY A 224 -18.04 -8.90 -0.98
CA GLY A 224 -17.83 -7.67 -1.72
C GLY A 224 -18.63 -7.62 -3.00
N GLU A 225 -18.72 -6.42 -3.55
CA GLU A 225 -19.39 -6.08 -4.79
C GLU A 225 -18.53 -5.04 -5.52
N ILE A 226 -18.34 -5.22 -6.83
CA ILE A 226 -17.44 -4.39 -7.64
C ILE A 226 -17.94 -2.95 -7.64
N GLY A 227 -17.05 -2.00 -7.32
CA GLY A 227 -17.38 -0.58 -7.19
C GLY A 227 -17.95 -0.21 -5.83
N ASP A 228 -18.62 -1.16 -5.16
CA ASP A 228 -19.44 -0.88 -4.00
C ASP A 228 -18.72 -1.09 -2.66
N PHE A 229 -18.25 -2.31 -2.37
CA PHE A 229 -17.64 -2.62 -1.08
C PHE A 229 -16.80 -3.89 -1.11
N VAL A 230 -15.96 -4.07 -0.11
CA VAL A 230 -15.27 -5.35 0.14
C VAL A 230 -14.87 -5.50 1.60
N THR A 231 -14.94 -6.72 2.10
CA THR A 231 -14.37 -7.11 3.40
C THR A 231 -13.32 -8.21 3.21
N ILE A 232 -12.11 -7.96 3.69
CA ILE A 232 -10.99 -8.91 3.59
C ILE A 232 -10.44 -9.19 5.00
N ALA A 233 -10.27 -10.46 5.32
CA ALA A 233 -9.54 -10.92 6.49
C ALA A 233 -8.21 -11.56 6.08
N ARG A 234 -7.15 -11.32 6.85
CA ARG A 234 -5.81 -11.86 6.60
C ARG A 234 -5.16 -12.34 7.88
N LYS A 235 -4.47 -13.48 7.82
CA LYS A 235 -3.65 -14.00 8.93
C LYS A 235 -2.21 -13.60 8.71
N ASP A 236 -1.61 -12.98 9.71
CA ASP A 236 -0.18 -12.64 9.70
C ASP A 236 0.65 -13.88 9.37
N ARG A 237 1.71 -13.72 8.58
CA ARG A 237 2.61 -14.84 8.27
C ARG A 237 3.38 -15.30 9.50
N ASN A 238 3.71 -14.38 10.40
CA ASN A 238 4.67 -14.62 11.48
C ASN A 238 4.02 -14.70 12.87
N SER A 239 2.69 -14.69 12.96
CA SER A 239 1.98 -14.81 14.22
C SER A 239 0.55 -15.36 14.04
N ASP A 240 -0.14 -15.57 15.16
CA ASP A 240 -1.54 -15.97 15.17
C ASP A 240 -2.50 -14.75 15.06
N VAL A 241 -1.98 -13.56 14.77
CA VAL A 241 -2.79 -12.35 14.60
C VAL A 241 -3.57 -12.42 13.29
N TRP A 242 -4.86 -12.10 13.36
CA TRP A 242 -5.66 -11.80 12.18
C TRP A 242 -5.88 -10.29 12.07
N ALA A 243 -6.05 -9.80 10.85
CA ALA A 243 -6.51 -8.45 10.56
C ALA A 243 -7.71 -8.51 9.62
N LEU A 244 -8.66 -7.58 9.77
CA LEU A 244 -9.79 -7.39 8.88
C LEU A 244 -9.86 -5.93 8.45
N GLY A 245 -10.08 -5.70 7.16
CA GLY A 245 -10.42 -4.39 6.62
C GLY A 245 -11.72 -4.50 5.83
N ALA A 246 -12.64 -3.59 6.09
CA ALA A 246 -13.85 -3.39 5.30
C ALA A 246 -13.89 -1.95 4.79
N ILE A 247 -14.26 -1.77 3.53
CA ILE A 247 -14.39 -0.44 2.91
C ILE A 247 -15.65 -0.39 2.05
N THR A 248 -16.20 0.82 1.87
CA THR A 248 -17.34 1.08 0.99
C THR A 248 -17.07 2.26 0.05
N ASP A 249 -17.95 2.41 -0.93
CA ASP A 249 -18.14 3.52 -1.85
C ASP A 249 -18.81 4.74 -1.19
N GLU A 250 -19.46 5.61 -1.96
CA GLU A 250 -20.18 6.78 -1.44
C GLU A 250 -21.46 6.44 -0.65
N HIS A 251 -21.90 5.19 -0.67
CA HIS A 251 -23.12 4.77 0.00
C HIS A 251 -22.78 4.14 1.38
N PRO A 252 -23.49 4.51 2.46
CA PRO A 252 -23.28 3.87 3.75
C PRO A 252 -23.78 2.43 3.72
N ARG A 253 -23.06 1.52 4.39
CA ARG A 253 -23.39 0.09 4.37
C ARG A 253 -23.32 -0.52 5.76
N VAL A 254 -24.20 -1.48 6.01
CA VAL A 254 -24.17 -2.32 7.21
C VAL A 254 -23.97 -3.77 6.78
N LEU A 255 -22.83 -4.35 7.15
CA LEU A 255 -22.43 -5.70 6.76
C LEU A 255 -22.45 -6.62 7.96
N THR A 256 -23.01 -7.83 7.80
CA THR A 256 -22.94 -8.89 8.81
C THR A 256 -21.80 -9.84 8.47
N THR A 257 -20.80 -9.95 9.35
CA THR A 257 -19.56 -10.70 9.08
C THR A 257 -19.32 -11.76 10.15
N PRO A 258 -19.52 -13.06 9.83
CA PRO A 258 -19.09 -14.16 10.68
C PRO A 258 -17.57 -14.12 10.89
N LEU A 259 -17.12 -14.46 12.09
CA LEU A 259 -15.69 -14.56 12.42
C LEU A 259 -15.14 -15.98 12.31
N ASP A 260 -15.78 -16.85 11.54
CA ASP A 260 -15.42 -18.26 11.35
C ASP A 260 -14.03 -18.48 10.70
N PHE A 261 -13.39 -17.39 10.27
CA PHE A 261 -11.99 -17.38 9.84
C PHE A 261 -10.99 -17.40 10.99
N LEU A 262 -11.38 -17.01 12.20
CA LEU A 262 -10.52 -17.10 13.37
C LEU A 262 -10.22 -18.57 13.71
N ASP A 263 -9.08 -18.81 14.37
CA ASP A 263 -8.69 -20.18 14.71
C ASP A 263 -9.69 -20.81 15.69
N ASP A 264 -10.16 -22.02 15.38
CA ASP A 264 -11.15 -22.71 16.20
C ASP A 264 -10.70 -22.94 17.65
N GLY A 265 -11.62 -22.79 18.59
CA GLY A 265 -11.37 -22.89 20.03
C GLY A 265 -10.46 -21.80 20.61
N ARG A 266 -10.10 -20.76 19.83
CA ARG A 266 -9.24 -19.66 20.28
C ARG A 266 -10.02 -18.39 20.55
N ARG A 267 -9.59 -17.67 21.58
CA ARG A 267 -10.13 -16.37 21.97
C ARG A 267 -9.20 -15.27 21.49
N TYR A 268 -9.78 -14.17 21.04
CA TYR A 268 -9.07 -13.03 20.51
C TYR A 268 -9.58 -11.75 21.17
N ARG A 269 -8.68 -10.80 21.40
CA ARG A 269 -9.04 -9.40 21.60
C ARG A 269 -9.12 -8.74 20.23
N ALA A 270 -10.33 -8.42 19.79
CA ALA A 270 -10.57 -7.56 18.64
C ALA A 270 -10.31 -6.10 19.05
N GLU A 271 -9.33 -5.48 18.42
CA GLU A 271 -9.02 -4.05 18.49
C GLU A 271 -9.68 -3.40 17.26
N ILE A 272 -10.79 -2.71 17.48
CA ILE A 272 -11.72 -2.25 16.45
C ILE A 272 -11.54 -0.75 16.25
N TYR A 273 -11.29 -0.36 15.00
CA TYR A 273 -11.18 1.02 14.53
C TYR A 273 -12.26 1.23 13.47
N ARG A 274 -13.35 1.90 13.82
CA ARG A 274 -14.52 2.03 12.95
C ARG A 274 -14.97 3.46 12.81
N ASP A 275 -15.71 3.73 11.74
CA ASP A 275 -16.45 4.97 11.58
C ASP A 275 -17.30 5.29 12.84
N GLY A 276 -17.21 6.54 13.27
CA GLY A 276 -18.05 7.10 14.32
C GLY A 276 -19.47 7.40 13.81
N PRO A 277 -20.42 7.72 14.71
CA PRO A 277 -21.83 7.87 14.35
C PRO A 277 -22.11 9.04 13.40
N ASN A 278 -21.20 10.03 13.29
CA ASN A 278 -21.33 11.15 12.35
C ASN A 278 -20.23 11.13 11.28
N ALA A 279 -19.53 10.01 11.12
CA ALA A 279 -18.51 9.89 10.09
C ALA A 279 -19.13 10.05 8.70
N ASP A 280 -18.49 10.86 7.88
CA ASP A 280 -18.88 11.12 6.49
C ASP A 280 -17.66 11.70 5.78
N TRP A 281 -17.34 11.18 4.59
CA TRP A 281 -16.14 11.61 3.89
C TRP A 281 -16.14 13.09 3.49
N LYS A 282 -17.31 13.72 3.32
CA LYS A 282 -17.44 15.14 2.96
C LYS A 282 -17.42 16.04 4.18
N ALA A 283 -18.04 15.60 5.28
CA ALA A 283 -18.32 16.47 6.42
C ALA A 283 -17.40 16.23 7.63
N LYS A 284 -17.06 14.99 7.95
CA LYS A 284 -16.40 14.64 9.23
C LYS A 284 -15.60 13.34 9.11
N ARG A 285 -14.52 13.41 8.34
CA ARG A 285 -13.65 12.27 8.00
C ARG A 285 -12.98 11.64 9.23
N GLU A 286 -12.74 12.45 10.24
CA GLU A 286 -12.01 12.13 11.46
C GLU A 286 -12.87 11.50 12.57
N ASP A 287 -14.19 11.41 12.41
CA ASP A 287 -15.06 10.79 13.41
C ASP A 287 -14.82 9.28 13.44
N ILE A 288 -14.00 8.82 14.39
CA ILE A 288 -13.58 7.44 14.54
C ILE A 288 -13.82 6.97 15.97
N VAL A 289 -14.30 5.72 16.10
CA VAL A 289 -14.42 5.01 17.38
C VAL A 289 -13.36 3.92 17.44
N ILE A 290 -12.63 3.88 18.56
CA ILE A 290 -11.64 2.85 18.86
C ILE A 290 -12.11 2.10 20.10
N GLU A 291 -12.34 0.80 19.96
CA GLU A 291 -12.85 -0.03 21.04
C GLU A 291 -12.23 -1.44 21.03
N GLN A 292 -12.41 -2.17 22.11
CA GLN A 292 -11.91 -3.53 22.25
C GLN A 292 -13.01 -4.48 22.69
N ARG A 293 -13.02 -5.68 22.13
CA ARG A 293 -13.97 -6.75 22.51
C ARG A 293 -13.29 -8.11 22.43
N GLU A 294 -13.62 -9.00 23.37
CA GLU A 294 -13.23 -10.41 23.27
C GLU A 294 -14.19 -11.14 22.31
N VAL A 295 -13.62 -11.90 21.37
CA VAL A 295 -14.36 -12.66 20.35
C VAL A 295 -13.72 -14.03 20.10
N THR A 296 -14.49 -14.89 19.45
CA THR A 296 -14.12 -16.24 19.01
C THR A 296 -14.60 -16.47 17.57
N SER A 297 -14.26 -17.63 17.00
CA SER A 297 -14.77 -18.05 15.68
C SER A 297 -16.29 -18.22 15.60
N ALA A 298 -16.98 -18.31 16.75
CA ALA A 298 -18.44 -18.44 16.83
C ALA A 298 -19.17 -17.08 16.82
N ASP A 299 -18.45 -15.97 16.95
CA ASP A 299 -19.04 -14.63 16.96
C ASP A 299 -19.35 -14.12 15.54
N VAL A 300 -20.27 -13.16 15.49
CA VAL A 300 -20.62 -12.39 14.29
C VAL A 300 -20.48 -10.91 14.62
N LEU A 301 -19.85 -10.14 13.74
CA LEU A 301 -19.75 -8.69 13.86
C LEU A 301 -20.64 -7.99 12.84
N THR A 302 -21.25 -6.90 13.28
CA THR A 302 -21.88 -5.92 12.40
C THR A 302 -20.86 -4.82 12.09
N LEU A 303 -20.55 -4.63 10.82
CA LEU A 303 -19.66 -3.55 10.34
C LEU A 303 -20.54 -2.43 9.78
N ALA A 304 -20.50 -1.25 10.39
CA ALA A 304 -21.25 -0.09 9.95
C ALA A 304 -20.28 0.90 9.30
N LEU A 305 -20.36 1.02 7.98
CA LEU A 305 -19.47 1.82 7.15
C LEU A 305 -20.19 3.11 6.76
N ALA A 306 -19.58 4.26 7.05
CA ALA A 306 -20.07 5.55 6.62
C ALA A 306 -19.94 5.72 5.09
N PRO A 307 -20.56 6.76 4.47
CA PRO A 307 -20.22 7.16 3.11
C PRO A 307 -18.71 7.36 2.98
N GLY A 308 -18.07 6.74 1.98
CA GLY A 308 -16.60 6.76 1.80
C GLY A 308 -15.85 6.16 2.99
N GLY A 309 -16.52 5.29 3.74
CA GLY A 309 -16.11 4.81 5.06
C GLY A 309 -15.48 3.43 5.06
N GLY A 310 -15.14 2.98 6.26
CA GLY A 310 -14.46 1.73 6.47
C GLY A 310 -14.33 1.32 7.94
N GLN A 311 -13.80 0.13 8.15
CA GLN A 311 -13.53 -0.42 9.46
C GLN A 311 -12.31 -1.32 9.41
N ALA A 312 -11.36 -1.09 10.32
CA ALA A 312 -10.16 -1.89 10.47
C ALA A 312 -10.18 -2.60 11.83
N ILE A 313 -9.85 -3.88 11.85
CA ILE A 313 -9.84 -4.68 13.09
C ILE A 313 -8.58 -5.51 13.13
N ARG A 314 -7.91 -5.52 14.27
CA ARG A 314 -6.83 -6.47 14.58
C ARG A 314 -7.32 -7.44 15.64
N PHE A 315 -7.22 -8.73 15.38
CA PHE A 315 -7.57 -9.79 16.31
C PHE A 315 -6.30 -10.36 16.92
N VAL A 316 -6.03 -9.94 18.16
CA VAL A 316 -4.85 -10.39 18.91
C VAL A 316 -5.22 -11.63 19.72
N PRO A 317 -4.55 -12.78 19.53
CA PRO A 317 -4.87 -14.00 20.26
C PRO A 317 -4.65 -13.80 21.77
N LEU A 318 -5.62 -14.27 22.57
CA LEU A 318 -5.53 -14.29 24.03
C LEU A 318 -4.97 -15.64 24.50
N GLY A 319 -4.05 -15.60 25.48
CA GLY A 319 -3.37 -16.78 26.01
C GLY A 319 -2.03 -17.09 25.33
N ARG A 320 -1.39 -18.19 25.72
CA ARG A 320 -0.07 -18.58 25.17
C ARG A 320 -0.21 -19.00 23.71
N ALA A 321 0.70 -18.54 22.86
CA ALA A 321 0.85 -19.02 21.49
C ALA A 321 0.95 -20.54 21.47
N ARG A 322 0.35 -21.20 20.46
CA ARG A 322 0.64 -22.62 20.22
C ARG A 322 2.15 -22.72 20.04
N ARG A 323 2.82 -23.51 20.88
CA ARG A 323 4.19 -23.94 20.57
C ARG A 323 4.11 -24.68 19.24
N ALA A 324 4.78 -24.14 18.23
CA ALA A 324 5.07 -24.85 16.99
C ALA A 324 5.85 -26.13 17.30
#